data_AF-A0A1N7LCT6-F1
#
_entry.id   AF-A0A1N7LCT6-F1
#
_cell.length_a   1.000
_cell.length_b   1.000
_cell.length_c   1.000
_cell.angle_alpha   90.00
_cell.angle_beta   90.00
_cell.angle_gamma   90.00
#
_symmetry.space_group_name_H-M   'P 1'
#
loop_
_entity.id
_entity.type
_entity.pdbx_description
1 polymer ?
#
loop_
_entity_poly.entity_id
_entity_poly.type
_entity_poly.pdbx_seq_one_letter_code
_entity_poly.pdbx_strand_id
1 'polypeptide(L)'
;MKERTRYIESIYGEDPILEKVKATIIENEMPSISVSPGLGRFLTLLVRLSGAKRILEIGALGGYSGICLARGLGEEGELVSLELKEEYARIATDERLLSAMLPAFDGISLAMVK
;
A
#
# COMPACT_ATOMS: atom_id res chain seq x y z
N MET A 1 -11.18 16.38 16.10
CA MET A 1 -10.39 15.86 14.96
C MET A 1 -11.07 14.70 14.23
N LYS A 2 -11.61 13.69 14.91
CA LYS A 2 -12.22 12.49 14.29
C LYS A 2 -13.38 12.77 13.33
N GLU A 3 -14.22 13.78 13.58
CA GLU A 3 -15.38 14.08 12.72
C GLU A 3 -14.99 14.61 11.33
N ARG A 4 -13.95 15.45 11.23
CA ARG A 4 -13.48 15.97 9.95
C ARG A 4 -12.91 14.88 9.06
N THR A 5 -12.13 13.97 9.64
CA THR A 5 -11.60 12.81 8.92
C THR A 5 -12.76 11.92 8.45
N ARG A 6 -13.73 11.60 9.32
CA ARG A 6 -14.89 10.81 8.93
C ARG A 6 -15.68 11.44 7.77
N TYR A 7 -15.89 12.75 7.82
CA TYR A 7 -16.56 13.47 6.73
C TYR A 7 -15.79 13.35 5.41
N ILE A 8 -14.48 13.62 5.41
CA ILE A 8 -13.64 13.52 4.20
C ILE A 8 -13.65 12.09 3.65
N GLU A 9 -13.47 11.08 4.50
CA GLU A 9 -13.46 9.68 4.08
C GLU A 9 -14.82 9.24 3.51
N SER A 10 -15.93 9.81 4.00
CA SER A 10 -17.28 9.51 3.48
C SER A 10 -17.54 10.00 2.05
N ILE A 11 -16.72 10.92 1.55
CA ILE A 11 -16.84 11.45 0.18
C ILE A 11 -16.31 10.44 -0.84
N TYR A 12 -15.38 9.57 -0.42
CA TYR A 12 -14.72 8.64 -1.32
C TYR A 12 -15.43 7.28 -1.32
N GLY A 13 -15.47 6.64 -2.49
CA GLY A 13 -15.87 5.24 -2.59
C GLY A 13 -14.85 4.31 -1.93
N GLU A 14 -15.35 3.17 -1.43
CA GLU A 14 -14.51 2.09 -0.92
C GLU A 14 -13.60 1.52 -2.00
N ASP A 15 -12.43 1.04 -1.59
CA ASP A 15 -11.47 0.39 -2.47
C ASP A 15 -11.38 -1.08 -2.09
N PRO A 16 -11.97 -2.00 -2.88
CA PRO A 16 -12.08 -3.41 -2.51
C PRO A 16 -10.74 -4.09 -2.24
N ILE A 17 -9.69 -3.62 -2.91
CA ILE A 17 -8.33 -4.17 -2.77
C ILE A 17 -7.77 -3.77 -1.41
N LEU A 18 -7.88 -2.49 -1.08
CA LEU A 18 -7.40 -1.94 0.19
C LEU A 18 -8.22 -2.44 1.38
N GLU A 19 -9.52 -2.70 1.21
CA GLU A 19 -10.34 -3.36 2.23
C GLU A 19 -9.94 -4.83 2.44
N LYS A 20 -9.63 -5.56 1.35
CA LYS A 20 -9.09 -6.92 1.46
C LYS A 20 -7.77 -6.94 2.23
N VAL A 21 -6.86 -6.01 1.96
CA VAL A 21 -5.60 -5.88 2.74
C VAL A 21 -5.88 -5.67 4.22
N LYS A 22 -6.82 -4.77 4.58
CA LYS A 22 -7.19 -4.54 5.98
C LYS A 22 -7.77 -5.80 6.63
N ALA A 23 -8.63 -6.54 5.92
CA ALA A 23 -9.17 -7.81 6.41
C ALA A 23 -8.05 -8.82 6.66
N THR A 24 -7.12 -8.99 5.71
CA THR A 24 -5.96 -9.88 5.87
C THR A 24 -5.09 -9.50 7.08
N ILE A 25 -4.84 -8.20 7.30
CA ILE A 25 -4.10 -7.70 8.49
C ILE A 25 -4.82 -8.13 9.78
N ILE A 26 -6.14 -7.98 9.85
CA ILE A 26 -6.94 -8.36 11.02
C ILE A 26 -6.95 -9.87 11.22
N GLU A 27 -7.15 -10.65 10.16
CA GLU A 27 -7.20 -12.13 10.19
C GLU A 27 -5.87 -12.75 10.67
N ASN A 28 -4.75 -12.10 10.38
CA ASN A 28 -3.42 -12.54 10.80
C ASN A 28 -2.95 -11.88 12.12
N GLU A 29 -3.86 -11.23 12.87
CA GLU A 29 -3.58 -10.59 14.16
C GLU A 29 -2.44 -9.56 14.09
N MET A 30 -2.23 -8.95 12.92
CA MET A 30 -1.20 -7.94 12.70
C MET A 30 -1.66 -6.59 13.27
N PRO A 31 -0.72 -5.68 13.61
CA PRO A 31 -1.08 -4.33 14.05
C PRO A 31 -1.88 -3.56 12.98
N SER A 32 -3.05 -3.02 13.35
CA SER A 32 -3.89 -2.19 12.47
C SER A 32 -3.36 -0.76 12.34
N ILE A 33 -2.14 -0.61 11.83
CA ILE A 33 -1.40 0.66 11.72
C ILE A 33 -1.34 1.21 10.29
N SER A 34 -2.12 0.63 9.37
CA SER A 34 -2.25 1.13 7.99
C SER A 34 -2.66 2.61 7.97
N VAL A 35 -2.13 3.34 6.99
CA VAL A 35 -2.51 4.74 6.75
C VAL A 35 -4.02 4.86 6.48
N SER A 36 -4.59 6.04 6.76
CA SER A 36 -6.00 6.29 6.41
C SER A 36 -6.19 6.29 4.89
N PRO A 37 -7.40 5.98 4.37
CA PRO A 37 -7.63 5.95 2.93
C PRO A 37 -7.33 7.30 2.25
N GLY A 38 -7.68 8.42 2.87
CA GLY A 38 -7.33 9.76 2.40
C GLY A 38 -5.81 9.97 2.29
N LEU A 39 -5.02 9.49 3.26
CA LEU A 39 -3.56 9.55 3.20
C LEU A 39 -3.01 8.62 2.10
N GLY A 40 -3.57 7.43 1.93
CA GLY A 40 -3.21 6.54 0.83
C GLY A 40 -3.40 7.20 -0.55
N ARG A 41 -4.55 7.85 -0.78
CA ARG A 41 -4.80 8.62 -2.02
C ARG A 41 -3.81 9.77 -2.19
N PHE A 42 -3.46 10.45 -1.10
CA PHE A 42 -2.47 11.52 -1.12
C PHE A 42 -1.09 11.00 -1.54
N LEU A 43 -0.66 9.83 -1.05
CA LEU A 43 0.59 9.20 -1.49
C LEU A 43 0.58 8.91 -3.00
N THR A 44 -0.51 8.35 -3.53
CA THR A 44 -0.66 8.13 -4.97
C THR A 44 -0.51 9.43 -5.76
N LEU A 45 -1.15 10.52 -5.30
CA LEU A 45 -1.06 11.83 -5.93
C LEU A 45 0.38 12.38 -5.89
N LEU A 46 1.05 12.29 -4.74
CA LEU A 46 2.43 12.76 -4.59
C LEU A 46 3.39 12.04 -5.54
N VAL A 47 3.28 10.72 -5.65
CA VAL A 47 4.11 9.95 -6.58
C VAL A 47 3.90 10.42 -8.01
N ARG A 48 2.63 10.57 -8.45
CA ARG A 48 2.32 11.06 -9.80
C ARG A 48 2.89 12.45 -10.07
N LEU A 49 2.69 13.38 -9.14
CA LEU A 49 3.17 14.76 -9.28
C LEU A 49 4.69 14.85 -9.27
N SER A 50 5.36 13.98 -8.51
CA SER A 50 6.81 13.95 -8.44
C SER A 50 7.48 13.42 -9.71
N GLY A 51 6.76 12.65 -10.53
CA GLY A 51 7.35 11.92 -11.65
C GLY A 51 8.38 10.85 -11.23
N ALA A 52 8.31 10.39 -9.97
CA ALA A 52 9.22 9.37 -9.46
C ALA A 52 9.09 8.08 -10.28
N LYS A 53 10.25 7.50 -10.62
CA LYS A 53 10.36 6.20 -11.28
C LYS A 53 10.78 5.08 -10.32
N ARG A 54 11.35 5.44 -9.16
CA ARG A 54 11.80 4.50 -8.13
C ARG A 54 11.41 5.03 -6.77
N ILE A 55 10.78 4.18 -5.97
CA ILE A 55 10.36 4.49 -4.60
C ILE A 55 11.01 3.49 -3.66
N LEU A 56 11.48 3.98 -2.52
CA LEU A 56 11.84 3.16 -1.37
C LEU A 56 10.79 3.37 -0.27
N GLU A 57 10.15 2.29 0.15
CA GLU A 57 9.26 2.25 1.32
C GLU A 57 9.99 1.55 2.49
N ILE A 58 9.84 2.09 3.69
CA ILE A 58 10.36 1.49 4.92
C ILE A 58 9.17 1.18 5.84
N GLY A 59 8.90 -0.11 6.04
CA GLY A 59 7.76 -0.65 6.76
C GLY A 59 6.62 -1.03 5.81
N ALA A 60 6.67 -2.25 5.26
CA ALA A 60 5.64 -2.76 4.35
C ALA A 60 4.36 -3.17 5.09
N LEU A 61 4.48 -3.75 6.29
CA LEU A 61 3.40 -4.41 7.01
C LEU A 61 2.61 -5.37 6.09
N GLY A 62 1.33 -5.08 5.83
CA GLY A 62 0.47 -5.86 4.94
C GLY A 62 0.34 -5.27 3.53
N GLY A 63 1.14 -4.25 3.19
CA GLY A 63 1.24 -3.70 1.83
C GLY A 63 0.24 -2.57 1.48
N TYR A 64 -0.53 -2.05 2.44
CA TYR A 64 -1.55 -1.01 2.16
C TYR A 64 -0.95 0.25 1.52
N SER A 65 0.11 0.81 2.11
CA SER A 65 0.80 1.99 1.59
C SER A 65 1.58 1.66 0.32
N GLY A 66 2.19 0.46 0.23
CA GLY A 66 2.87 0.00 -0.97
C GLY A 66 1.98 0.00 -2.21
N ILE A 67 0.74 -0.50 -2.09
CA ILE A 67 -0.26 -0.43 -3.17
C ILE A 67 -0.58 1.01 -3.55
N CYS A 68 -0.76 1.89 -2.56
CA CYS A 68 -1.02 3.32 -2.80
C CYS A 68 0.13 4.01 -3.54
N LEU A 69 1.38 3.74 -3.15
CA LEU A 69 2.58 4.27 -3.79
C LEU A 69 2.70 3.77 -5.22
N ALA A 70 2.56 2.47 -5.42
CA ALA A 70 2.72 1.85 -6.73
C ALA A 70 1.62 2.25 -7.74
N ARG A 71 0.39 2.52 -7.30
CA ARG A 71 -0.65 3.10 -8.19
C ARG A 71 -0.29 4.48 -8.75
N GLY A 72 0.62 5.17 -8.07
CA GLY A 72 1.13 6.45 -8.52
C GLY A 72 2.28 6.33 -9.52
N LEU A 73 2.95 5.18 -9.57
CA LEU A 73 4.01 4.88 -10.51
C LEU A 73 3.44 4.66 -11.92
N GLY A 74 4.26 4.98 -12.94
CA GLY A 74 3.99 4.58 -14.33
C GLY A 74 4.34 3.12 -14.58
N GLU A 75 4.10 2.62 -15.79
CA GLU A 75 4.35 1.22 -16.19
C GLU A 75 5.81 0.78 -15.97
N GLU A 76 6.77 1.68 -16.15
CA GLU A 76 8.21 1.43 -15.93
C GLU A 76 8.67 1.72 -14.49
N GLY A 77 7.74 1.95 -13.56
CA GLY A 77 8.08 2.33 -12.19
C GLY A 77 8.45 1.13 -11.31
N GLU A 78 9.29 1.39 -10.31
CA GLU A 78 9.72 0.38 -9.34
C GLU A 78 9.46 0.87 -7.91
N LEU A 79 8.95 -0.04 -7.07
CA LEU A 79 8.81 0.15 -5.64
C LEU A 79 9.63 -0.94 -4.94
N VAL A 80 10.67 -0.51 -4.22
CA VAL A 80 11.36 -1.35 -3.25
C VAL A 80 10.73 -1.09 -1.89
N SER A 81 10.15 -2.11 -1.28
CA SER A 81 9.62 -2.01 0.08
C SER A 81 10.47 -2.83 1.04
N LEU A 82 10.69 -2.31 2.24
CA LEU A 82 11.49 -2.92 3.28
C LEU A 82 10.60 -3.34 4.45
N GLU A 83 10.73 -4.58 4.89
CA GLU A 83 10.04 -5.08 6.08
C GLU A 83 11.03 -5.83 7.00
N LEU A 84 10.89 -5.60 8.30
CA LEU A 84 11.74 -6.21 9.32
C LEU A 84 11.22 -7.59 9.71
N LYS A 85 9.90 -7.75 9.78
CA LYS A 85 9.26 -8.98 10.23
C LYS A 85 8.89 -9.88 9.06
N GLU A 86 9.50 -11.05 9.00
CA GLU A 86 9.30 -12.00 7.90
C GLU A 86 7.83 -12.44 7.76
N GLU A 87 7.13 -12.57 8.89
CA GLU A 87 5.71 -12.90 8.92
C GLU A 87 4.84 -11.84 8.21
N TYR A 88 5.19 -10.56 8.32
CA TYR A 88 4.48 -9.47 7.66
C TYR A 88 4.86 -9.41 6.18
N ALA A 89 6.14 -9.61 5.89
CA ALA A 89 6.64 -9.61 4.53
C ALA A 89 5.95 -10.66 3.65
N ARG A 90 5.77 -11.88 4.16
CA ARG A 90 5.05 -12.96 3.46
C ARG A 90 3.62 -12.57 3.11
N ILE A 91 2.94 -11.85 4.00
CA ILE A 91 1.57 -11.38 3.80
C ILE A 91 1.54 -10.28 2.74
N ALA A 92 2.47 -9.32 2.78
CA ALA A 92 2.56 -8.25 1.78
C ALA A 92 2.84 -8.76 0.35
N THR A 93 3.50 -9.92 0.21
CA THR A 93 3.77 -10.57 -1.08
C THR A 93 2.70 -11.56 -1.52
N ASP A 94 1.58 -11.70 -0.80
CA ASP A 94 0.53 -12.64 -1.20
C ASP A 94 0.00 -12.27 -2.59
N GLU A 95 0.06 -13.20 -3.55
CA GLU A 95 -0.40 -13.02 -4.93
C GLU A 95 -1.85 -12.52 -5.01
N ARG A 96 -2.67 -12.83 -3.99
CA ARG A 96 -4.06 -12.35 -3.87
C ARG A 96 -4.17 -10.85 -3.62
N LEU A 97 -3.08 -10.20 -3.23
CA LEU A 97 -2.93 -8.75 -3.03
C LEU A 97 -2.14 -8.11 -4.19
N LEU A 98 -1.20 -8.86 -4.81
CA LEU A 98 -0.42 -8.42 -5.97
C LEU A 98 -1.24 -8.40 -7.27
N SER A 99 -2.19 -9.32 -7.48
CA SER A 99 -3.04 -9.35 -8.69
C SER A 99 -3.98 -8.14 -8.83
N ALA A 100 -4.06 -7.32 -7.78
CA ALA A 100 -4.80 -6.09 -7.74
C ALA A 100 -4.00 -4.86 -8.19
N MET A 101 -2.70 -5.06 -8.38
CA MET A 101 -1.82 -4.12 -9.07
C MET A 101 -2.07 -4.27 -10.57
N LEU A 102 -2.05 -3.15 -11.29
CA LEU A 102 -2.37 -3.10 -12.72
C LEU A 102 -1.57 -4.19 -13.47
N PRO A 103 -2.13 -4.83 -14.51
CA PRO A 103 -1.46 -5.87 -15.30
C PRO A 103 -0.15 -5.42 -16.01
N ALA A 104 0.27 -4.17 -15.81
CA ALA A 104 1.47 -3.55 -16.35
C ALA A 104 2.49 -3.16 -15.26
N PHE A 105 2.35 -3.62 -14.00
CA PHE A 105 3.24 -3.27 -12.90
C PHE A 105 3.87 -4.51 -12.25
N ASP A 106 5.05 -4.90 -12.74
CA ASP A 106 5.85 -6.00 -12.19
C ASP A 106 6.87 -5.53 -11.14
N GLY A 107 6.83 -4.24 -10.77
CA GLY A 107 7.92 -3.53 -10.10
C GLY A 107 7.93 -3.48 -8.58
N ILE A 108 7.12 -4.28 -7.84
CA ILE A 108 7.29 -4.37 -6.38
C ILE A 108 8.37 -5.40 -6.04
N SER A 109 9.47 -4.93 -5.46
CA SER A 109 10.46 -5.76 -4.79
C SER A 109 10.33 -5.61 -3.28
N LEU A 110 9.99 -6.68 -2.56
CA LEU A 110 10.02 -6.67 -1.10
C LEU A 110 11.36 -7.24 -0.61
N ALA A 111 12.07 -6.48 0.21
CA ALA A 111 13.33 -6.90 0.81
C ALA A 111 13.24 -6.94 2.34
N MET A 112 13.83 -7.98 2.91
CA MET A 112 13.95 -8.15 4.36
C MET A 112 15.12 -7.35 4.90
N VAL A 113 14.88 -6.51 5.91
CA VAL A 113 15.94 -5.83 6.66
C VAL A 113 16.35 -6.70 7.83
N LYS A 114 17.64 -7.02 7.95
CA LYS A 114 18.21 -7.81 9.06
C LYS A 114 18.52 -6.95 10.27
#